data_AF-A0A0R1UA21-F1
#
_entry.id   AF-A0A0R1UA21-F1
#
_cell.length_a   1.000
_cell.length_b   1.000
_cell.length_c   1.000
_cell.angle_alpha   90.00
_cell.angle_beta   90.00
_cell.angle_gamma   90.00
#
_symmetry.space_group_name_H-M   'P 1'
#
loop_
_entity.id
_entity.type
_entity.pdbx_description
1 polymer ?
#
loop_
_entity_poly.entity_id
_entity_poly.type
_entity_poly.pdbx_seq_one_letter_code
_entity_poly.pdbx_strand_id
1 'polypeptide(L)'
;MMPENLTLERAALQAEWQQKTIKEQIELRRQLRKSREAERDKNTLGLIKALEKRGTPTPEVVAMIADAQSISQAEAQKYYDQLVVVS
;
A
#
# COMPACT_ATOMS: atom_id res chain seq x y z
N MET A 1 -49.37 19.75 -13.46
CA MET A 1 -48.11 19.60 -12.71
C MET A 1 -47.53 18.25 -13.10
N MET A 2 -46.38 18.23 -13.77
CA MET A 2 -45.91 17.05 -14.51
C MET A 2 -45.12 16.07 -13.62
N PRO A 3 -45.44 14.76 -13.64
CA PRO A 3 -44.79 13.71 -12.83
C PRO A 3 -43.31 13.45 -13.20
N GLU A 4 -42.85 13.99 -14.33
CA GLU A 4 -41.50 13.80 -14.87
C GLU A 4 -40.42 14.46 -13.99
N ASN A 5 -40.70 15.61 -13.37
CA ASN A 5 -39.74 16.30 -12.49
C ASN A 5 -39.42 15.52 -11.21
N LEU A 6 -40.41 14.87 -10.59
CA LEU A 6 -40.22 14.03 -9.41
C LEU A 6 -39.37 12.79 -9.71
N THR A 7 -39.39 12.33 -10.96
CA THR A 7 -38.64 11.15 -11.41
C THR A 7 -37.17 11.51 -11.66
N LEU A 8 -36.91 12.70 -12.21
CA LEU A 8 -35.56 13.25 -12.39
C LEU A 8 -34.88 13.59 -11.05
N GLU A 9 -35.61 14.18 -10.09
CA GLU A 9 -35.08 14.47 -8.75
C GLU A 9 -34.69 13.19 -7.99
N ARG A 10 -35.50 12.14 -8.09
CA ARG A 10 -35.17 10.83 -7.50
C ARG A 10 -33.96 10.18 -8.17
N ALA A 11 -33.83 10.27 -9.48
CA ALA A 11 -32.67 9.76 -10.21
C ALA A 11 -31.39 10.51 -9.84
N ALA A 12 -31.46 11.84 -9.67
CA ALA A 12 -30.33 12.65 -9.23
C ALA A 12 -29.87 12.30 -7.80
N LEU A 13 -30.82 12.17 -6.86
CA LEU A 13 -30.53 11.74 -5.48
C LEU A 13 -29.91 10.34 -5.43
N GLN A 14 -30.39 9.41 -6.26
CA GLN A 14 -29.85 8.06 -6.33
C GLN A 14 -28.44 8.04 -6.94
N ALA A 15 -28.19 8.85 -7.97
CA ALA A 15 -26.88 9.00 -8.58
C ALA A 15 -25.85 9.62 -7.62
N GLU A 16 -26.25 10.65 -6.85
CA GLU A 16 -25.39 11.25 -5.82
C GLU A 16 -25.04 10.24 -4.71
N TRP A 17 -26.01 9.44 -4.27
CA TRP A 17 -25.77 8.42 -3.26
C TRP A 17 -24.78 7.38 -3.78
N GLN A 18 -24.98 6.87 -5.00
CA GLN A 18 -24.07 5.93 -5.66
C GLN A 18 -22.65 6.50 -5.81
N GLN A 19 -22.51 7.77 -6.19
CA GLN A 19 -21.19 8.40 -6.30
C GLN A 19 -20.47 8.51 -4.95
N LYS A 20 -21.19 8.84 -3.87
CA LYS A 20 -20.62 8.85 -2.52
C LYS A 20 -20.13 7.46 -2.11
N THR A 21 -20.93 6.41 -2.34
CA THR A 21 -20.54 5.03 -1.98
C THR A 21 -19.33 4.56 -2.77
N ILE A 22 -19.24 4.88 -4.07
CA ILE A 22 -18.09 4.52 -4.90
C ILE A 22 -16.82 5.23 -4.40
N LYS A 23 -16.91 6.53 -4.08
CA LYS A 23 -15.77 7.29 -3.54
C LYS A 23 -15.30 6.72 -2.21
N GLU A 24 -16.21 6.40 -1.30
CA GLU A 24 -15.87 5.78 -0.01
C GLU A 24 -15.21 4.41 -0.18
N GLN A 25 -15.69 3.57 -1.09
CA GLN A 25 -15.04 2.29 -1.38
C GLN A 25 -13.63 2.45 -1.96
N ILE A 26 -13.41 3.44 -2.82
CA ILE A 26 -12.08 3.74 -3.37
C ILE A 26 -11.14 4.18 -2.24
N GLU A 27 -11.60 5.06 -1.36
CA GLU A 27 -10.81 5.56 -0.23
C GLU A 27 -10.47 4.43 0.76
N LEU A 28 -11.44 3.57 1.10
CA LEU A 28 -11.21 2.38 1.93
C LEU A 28 -10.18 1.44 1.32
N ARG A 29 -10.26 1.15 0.01
CA ARG A 29 -9.25 0.33 -0.69
C ARG A 29 -7.88 0.97 -0.64
N ARG A 30 -7.79 2.30 -0.76
CA ARG A 30 -6.53 3.05 -0.67
C ARG A 30 -5.92 2.96 0.72
N GLN A 31 -6.73 3.11 1.77
CA GLN A 31 -6.28 2.98 3.16
C GLN A 31 -5.81 1.55 3.48
N LEU A 32 -6.57 0.54 3.04
CA LEU A 32 -6.17 -0.87 3.22
C LEU A 32 -4.85 -1.20 2.50
N ARG A 33 -4.63 -0.66 1.29
CA ARG A 33 -3.35 -0.81 0.59
C ARG A 33 -2.18 -0.21 1.39
N LYS A 34 -2.34 1.04 1.86
CA LYS A 34 -1.32 1.71 2.68
C LYS A 34 -1.00 0.97 3.98
N SER A 35 -2.03 0.47 4.68
CA SER A 35 -1.83 -0.29 5.92
C SER A 35 -1.08 -1.60 5.66
N ARG A 36 -1.39 -2.28 4.55
CA ARG A 36 -0.75 -3.54 4.16
C ARG A 36 0.70 -3.35 3.70
N GLU A 37 1.00 -2.25 3.02
CA GLU A 37 2.36 -1.84 2.69
C GLU A 37 3.16 -1.56 3.97
N ALA A 38 2.61 -0.76 4.90
CA ALA A 38 3.28 -0.45 6.17
C ALA A 38 3.54 -1.70 7.04
N GLU A 39 2.63 -2.66 7.08
CA GLU A 39 2.85 -3.94 7.78
C GLU A 39 3.92 -4.80 7.11
N ARG A 40 3.94 -4.86 5.77
CA ARG A 40 4.99 -5.54 5.02
C ARG A 40 6.35 -4.92 5.25
N ASP A 41 6.44 -3.59 5.24
CA ASP A 41 7.69 -2.87 5.48
C ASP A 41 8.21 -3.14 6.90
N LYS A 42 7.34 -3.12 7.91
CA LYS A 42 7.70 -3.45 9.30
C LYS A 42 8.21 -4.88 9.45
N ASN A 43 7.57 -5.85 8.81
CA ASN A 43 8.03 -7.25 8.87
C ASN A 43 9.38 -7.44 8.17
N THR A 44 9.57 -6.77 7.03
CA THR A 44 10.83 -6.84 6.27
C THR A 44 11.98 -6.18 7.04
N LEU A 45 11.73 -5.03 7.68
CA LEU A 45 12.65 -4.38 8.61
C LEU A 45 13.05 -5.27 9.79
N GLY A 46 12.07 -5.96 10.39
CA GLY A 46 12.33 -6.87 11.50
C GLY A 46 13.25 -8.03 11.10
N LEU A 47 13.03 -8.58 9.90
CA LEU A 47 13.90 -9.62 9.32
C LEU A 47 15.31 -9.11 9.04
N ILE A 48 15.43 -7.94 8.40
CA ILE A 48 16.73 -7.30 8.11
C ILE A 48 17.53 -7.09 9.41
N LYS A 49 16.93 -6.47 10.43
CA LYS A 49 17.58 -6.26 11.73
C LYS A 49 17.97 -7.58 12.42
N ALA A 50 17.16 -8.63 12.27
CA ALA A 50 17.49 -9.95 12.81
C ALA A 50 18.68 -10.59 12.08
N LEU A 51 18.80 -10.40 10.77
CA LEU A 51 19.92 -10.87 9.95
C LEU A 51 21.20 -10.11 10.29
N GLU A 52 21.13 -8.78 10.43
CA GLU A 52 22.27 -7.96 10.86
C GLU A 52 22.78 -8.36 12.25
N LYS A 53 21.87 -8.57 13.22
CA LYS A 53 22.24 -9.06 14.56
C LYS A 53 22.91 -10.43 14.55
N ARG A 54 22.64 -11.25 13.53
CA ARG A 54 23.28 -12.57 13.33
C ARG A 54 24.64 -12.47 12.62
N GLY A 55 25.09 -11.26 12.27
CA GLY A 55 26.32 -11.03 11.54
C GLY A 55 26.21 -11.34 10.04
N THR A 56 24.98 -11.39 9.50
CA THR A 56 24.77 -11.58 8.05
C THR A 56 25.31 -10.35 7.32
N PRO A 57 26.23 -10.51 6.35
CA PRO A 57 26.79 -9.38 5.64
C PRO A 57 25.71 -8.67 4.82
N THR A 58 25.73 -7.33 4.82
CA THR A 58 24.82 -6.46 4.07
C THR A 58 24.55 -6.91 2.62
N PRO A 59 25.55 -7.31 1.80
CA PRO A 59 25.27 -7.77 0.43
C PRO A 59 24.40 -9.03 0.36
N GLU A 60 24.47 -9.94 1.34
CA GLU A 60 23.57 -11.10 1.41
C GLU A 60 22.15 -10.69 1.80
N VAL A 61 22.03 -9.72 2.71
CA VAL A 61 20.72 -9.14 3.08
C VAL A 61 20.07 -8.47 1.87
N VAL A 62 20.83 -7.71 1.09
CA VAL A 62 20.35 -7.04 -0.14
C VAL A 62 19.96 -8.06 -1.21
N ALA A 63 20.73 -9.14 -1.38
CA ALA A 63 20.37 -10.24 -2.27
C ALA A 63 19.06 -10.90 -1.85
N MET A 64 18.88 -11.18 -0.55
CA MET A 64 17.63 -11.73 -0.03
C MET A 64 16.42 -10.80 -0.25
N ILE A 65 16.60 -9.48 -0.14
CA ILE A 65 15.55 -8.50 -0.44
C ILE A 65 15.20 -8.53 -1.94
N ALA A 66 16.22 -8.59 -2.81
CA ALA A 66 16.02 -8.67 -4.26
C ALA A 66 15.20 -9.91 -4.64
N ASP A 67 15.53 -11.07 -4.06
CA ASP A 67 14.82 -12.33 -4.29
C ASP A 67 13.40 -12.29 -3.72
N ALA A 68 13.24 -11.84 -2.48
CA ALA A 68 11.94 -11.82 -1.79
C ALA A 68 10.94 -10.85 -2.42
N GLN A 69 11.41 -9.73 -2.97
CA GLN A 69 10.58 -8.74 -3.65
C GLN A 69 10.54 -8.90 -5.16
N SER A 70 11.33 -9.84 -5.72
CA SER A 70 11.49 -10.03 -7.17
C SER A 70 11.85 -8.72 -7.89
N ILE A 71 12.79 -7.97 -7.31
CA ILE A 71 13.30 -6.69 -7.82
C ILE A 71 14.78 -6.80 -8.19
N SER A 72 15.31 -5.80 -8.87
CA SER A 72 16.75 -5.76 -9.18
C SER A 72 17.58 -5.55 -7.90
N GLN A 73 18.84 -6.01 -7.90
CA GLN A 73 19.74 -5.75 -6.76
C GLN A 73 19.96 -4.25 -6.50
N ALA A 74 19.97 -3.42 -7.55
CA ALA A 74 20.09 -1.97 -7.40
C ALA A 74 18.86 -1.35 -6.71
N GLU A 75 17.67 -1.87 -6.98
CA GLU A 75 16.45 -1.45 -6.28
C GLU A 75 16.40 -2.00 -4.85
N ALA A 76 16.85 -3.23 -4.63
CA ALA A 76 16.96 -3.83 -3.31
C ALA A 76 17.93 -3.05 -2.41
N GLN A 77 19.05 -2.58 -2.96
CA GLN A 77 19.98 -1.72 -2.23
C GLN A 77 19.30 -0.42 -1.81
N LYS A 78 18.60 0.27 -2.73
CA LYS A 78 17.85 1.49 -2.40
C LYS A 78 16.79 1.24 -1.33
N TYR A 79 16.10 0.11 -1.39
CA TYR A 79 15.10 -0.26 -0.39
C TYR A 79 15.76 -0.53 0.98
N TYR A 80 16.86 -1.27 1.01
CA TYR A 80 17.66 -1.47 2.23
C TYR A 80 18.14 -0.13 2.81
N ASP A 81 18.69 0.76 2.00
CA ASP A 81 19.16 2.09 2.45
C ASP A 81 18.00 2.92 3.03
N GLN A 82 16.81 2.92 2.40
CA GLN A 82 15.62 3.58 2.93
C GLN A 82 15.20 3.00 4.28
N LEU A 83 15.27 1.69 4.43
CA LEU A 83 14.89 0.99 5.64
C LEU A 83 15.88 1.23 6.80
N VAL A 84 17.18 1.33 6.50
CA VAL A 84 18.23 1.64 7.48
C VAL A 84 18.19 3.11 7.90
N VAL A 85 17.98 4.05 6.96
CA VAL A 85 17.96 5.50 7.25
C VAL A 85 16.76 5.91 8.10
N VAL A 86 15.64 5.19 8.02
CA VAL A 86 14.42 5.46 8.80
C VAL A 86 14.45 4.83 10.21
N SER A 87 15.48 4.03 10.54
CA SER A 87 15.62 3.33 11.84
C SER A 87 16.38 4.10 12.92
#